data_AF-A0A2S9INX5-F1
#
_entry.id   AF-A0A2S9INX5-F1
#
_cell.length_a   1.000
_cell.length_b   1.000
_cell.length_c   1.000
_cell.angle_alpha   90.00
_cell.angle_beta   90.00
_cell.angle_gamma   90.00
#
_symmetry.space_group_name_H-M   'P 1'
#
loop_
_entity.id
_entity.type
_entity.pdbx_description
1 polymer ?
#
loop_
_entity_poly.entity_id
_entity_poly.type
_entity_poly.pdbx_seq_one_letter_code
_entity_poly.pdbx_strand_id
1 'polypeptide(L)'
;MPLIDDGKPWIRASWPVLKGSTVTGIFLGFLTGVLSHLSGNTISANGMELSGWFGVWSLAAALGIAGFMFGLIWMLVFRALGEAARR
;
A
#
# COMPACT_ATOMS: atom_id res chain seq x y z
N MET A 1 -3.00 28.83 26.97
CA MET A 1 -3.42 27.42 26.89
C MET A 1 -2.41 26.69 26.04
N PRO A 2 -1.65 25.70 26.55
CA PRO A 2 -0.75 24.95 25.68
C PRO A 2 -1.62 24.07 24.78
N LEU A 3 -1.49 24.24 23.46
CA LEU A 3 -1.95 23.28 22.47
C LEU A 3 -1.16 22.00 22.71
N ILE A 4 -1.69 21.07 23.52
CA ILE A 4 -1.17 19.72 23.51
C ILE A 4 -1.40 19.19 22.10
N ASP A 5 -0.29 18.84 21.48
CA ASP A 5 -0.13 18.31 20.14
C ASP A 5 -0.64 16.85 20.10
N ASP A 6 -1.93 16.68 20.42
CA ASP A 6 -2.63 15.38 20.61
C ASP A 6 -2.90 14.64 19.30
N GLY A 7 -2.53 15.23 18.15
CA GLY A 7 -2.52 14.53 16.87
C GLY A 7 -1.35 13.55 16.73
N LYS A 8 -0.27 13.74 17.49
CA LYS A 8 0.95 12.92 17.44
C LYS A 8 0.76 11.42 17.68
N PRO A 9 0.01 10.94 18.69
CA PRO A 9 -0.14 9.50 18.93
C PRO A 9 -0.87 8.80 17.77
N TRP A 10 -1.90 9.41 17.20
CA TRP A 10 -2.67 8.83 16.08
C TRP A 10 -1.88 8.87 14.77
N ILE A 11 -1.11 9.93 14.51
CA ILE A 11 -0.17 9.99 13.39
C ILE A 11 0.93 8.93 13.54
N ARG A 12 1.46 8.72 14.75
CA ARG A 12 2.43 7.64 15.02
C ARG A 12 1.84 6.25 14.81
N ALA A 13 0.57 6.03 15.17
CA ALA A 13 -0.14 4.77 14.96
C ALA A 13 -0.49 4.49 13.49
N SER A 14 -0.67 5.53 12.67
CA SER A 14 -0.93 5.36 11.23
C SER A 14 0.30 4.95 10.40
N TRP A 15 1.50 5.29 10.87
CA TRP A 15 2.76 4.95 10.20
C TRP A 15 2.98 3.45 9.98
N PRO A 16 2.81 2.56 10.99
CA PRO A 16 2.92 1.12 10.76
C PRO A 16 1.88 0.60 9.77
N VAL A 17 0.69 1.20 9.70
CA VAL A 17 -0.34 0.83 8.72
C VAL A 17 0.06 1.21 7.31
N LEU A 18 0.62 2.40 7.10
CA LEU A 18 1.15 2.82 5.81
C LEU A 18 2.31 1.93 5.35
N LYS A 19 3.27 1.64 6.23
CA LYS A 19 4.40 0.75 5.92
C LYS A 19 3.92 -0.67 5.64
N GLY A 20 3.06 -1.20 6.51
CA GLY A 20 2.53 -2.56 6.39
C GLY A 20 1.78 -2.76 5.08
N SER A 21 0.82 -1.87 4.78
CA SER A 21 0.04 -1.93 3.54
C SER A 21 0.92 -1.81 2.28
N THR A 22 1.90 -0.91 2.27
CA THR A 22 2.81 -0.75 1.14
C THR A 22 3.70 -1.98 0.96
N VAL A 23 4.30 -2.50 2.04
CA VAL A 23 5.18 -3.69 2.00
C VAL A 23 4.39 -4.93 1.60
N THR A 24 3.21 -5.14 2.16
CA THR A 24 2.33 -6.25 1.77
C THR A 24 1.91 -6.14 0.32
N GLY A 25 1.58 -4.93 -0.17
CA GLY A 25 1.27 -4.68 -1.58
C GLY A 25 2.43 -5.03 -2.51
N ILE A 26 3.64 -4.54 -2.22
CA ILE A 26 4.85 -4.85 -3.00
C ILE A 26 5.13 -6.35 -2.98
N PHE A 27 5.06 -6.98 -1.80
CA PHE A 27 5.34 -8.41 -1.65
C PHE A 27 4.35 -9.27 -2.44
N LEU A 28 3.06 -8.97 -2.34
CA LEU A 28 2.02 -9.68 -3.09
C LEU A 28 2.20 -9.52 -4.60
N GLY A 29 2.51 -8.32 -5.08
CA GLY A 29 2.74 -8.09 -6.50
C GLY A 29 4.01 -8.74 -7.02
N PHE A 30 5.09 -8.74 -6.22
CA PHE A 30 6.30 -9.45 -6.57
C PHE A 30 6.08 -10.96 -6.60
N LEU A 31 5.47 -11.53 -5.56
CA LEU A 31 5.20 -12.97 -5.46
C LEU A 31 4.30 -13.45 -6.61
N THR A 32 3.20 -12.75 -6.85
CA THR A 32 2.27 -13.09 -7.95
C THR A 32 2.95 -12.95 -9.30
N GLY A 33 3.76 -11.92 -9.50
CA GLY A 33 4.54 -11.71 -10.71
C GLY A 33 5.54 -12.84 -10.95
N VAL A 34 6.32 -13.22 -9.94
CA VAL A 34 7.29 -14.33 -10.04
C VAL A 34 6.58 -15.65 -10.35
N LEU A 35 5.46 -15.95 -9.70
CA LEU A 35 4.69 -17.16 -9.98
C LEU A 35 4.13 -17.17 -11.42
N SER A 36 3.67 -16.02 -11.93
CA SER A 36 3.28 -15.89 -13.33
C SER A 36 4.46 -16.09 -14.28
N HIS A 37 5.63 -15.54 -13.95
CA HIS A 37 6.83 -15.69 -14.78
C HIS A 37 7.32 -17.15 -14.82
N LEU A 38 7.36 -17.82 -13.67
CA LEU A 38 7.80 -19.22 -13.54
C LEU A 38 6.83 -20.20 -14.21
N SER A 39 5.54 -19.89 -14.23
CA SER A 39 4.53 -20.70 -14.94
C SER A 39 4.54 -20.48 -16.46
N GLY A 40 5.35 -19.53 -16.97
CA GLY A 40 5.35 -19.15 -18.38
C GLY A 40 4.12 -18.35 -18.81
N ASN A 41 3.35 -17.83 -17.85
CA ASN A 41 2.11 -17.12 -18.10
C ASN A 41 2.37 -15.62 -18.34
N THR A 42 1.70 -15.04 -19.33
CA THR A 42 1.77 -13.60 -19.60
C THR A 42 0.73 -12.84 -18.78
N ILE A 43 1.14 -11.73 -18.19
CA ILE A 43 0.23 -10.86 -17.43
C ILE A 43 -0.36 -9.88 -18.44
N SER A 44 -1.67 -9.92 -18.67
CA SER A 44 -2.35 -8.94 -19.53
C SER A 44 -2.97 -7.83 -18.70
N ALA A 45 -2.61 -6.58 -18.97
CA ALA A 45 -3.20 -5.40 -18.35
C ALA A 45 -3.59 -4.38 -19.42
N ASN A 46 -4.88 -4.03 -19.52
CA ASN A 46 -5.41 -3.11 -20.54
C ASN A 46 -4.99 -3.47 -21.98
N GLY A 47 -4.90 -4.76 -22.29
CA GLY A 47 -4.49 -5.25 -23.62
C GLY A 47 -2.97 -5.21 -23.87
N MET A 48 -2.16 -4.76 -22.91
CA MET A 48 -0.69 -4.88 -22.96
C MET A 48 -0.25 -6.18 -22.30
N GLU A 49 0.60 -6.93 -23.00
CA GLU A 49 1.22 -8.14 -22.48
C GLU A 49 2.53 -7.79 -21.75
N LEU A 50 2.50 -7.99 -20.45
CA LEU A 50 3.63 -7.87 -19.56
C LEU A 50 4.23 -9.27 -19.38
N SER A 51 5.42 -9.46 -19.95
CA SER A 51 6.16 -10.72 -19.88
C SER A 51 7.51 -10.54 -19.18
N GLY A 52 8.06 -11.67 -18.74
CA GLY A 52 9.38 -11.69 -18.10
C GLY A 52 9.43 -10.94 -16.77
N TRP A 53 10.66 -10.62 -16.36
CA TRP A 53 10.94 -9.84 -15.15
C TRP A 53 10.33 -8.44 -15.19
N PHE A 54 10.13 -7.85 -16.37
CA PHE A 54 9.46 -6.56 -16.48
C PHE A 54 8.03 -6.63 -15.94
N GLY A 55 7.27 -7.65 -16.31
CA GLY A 55 5.92 -7.86 -15.78
C GLY A 55 5.88 -8.05 -14.26
N VAL A 56 6.87 -8.75 -13.69
CA VAL A 56 7.00 -8.94 -12.24
C VAL A 56 7.14 -7.59 -11.52
N TRP A 57 8.05 -6.75 -11.99
CA TRP A 57 8.32 -5.44 -11.37
C TRP A 57 7.15 -4.47 -11.57
N SER A 58 6.50 -4.51 -12.74
CA SER A 58 5.29 -3.71 -12.98
C SER A 58 4.15 -4.10 -12.04
N LEU A 59 3.95 -5.40 -11.79
CA LEU A 59 2.92 -5.88 -10.87
C LEU A 59 3.25 -5.52 -9.41
N ALA A 60 4.51 -5.68 -9.00
CA ALA A 60 5.00 -5.27 -7.70
C ALA A 60 4.83 -3.76 -7.45
N ALA A 61 5.15 -2.94 -8.45
CA ALA A 61 4.98 -1.49 -8.37
C ALA A 61 3.50 -1.10 -8.30
N ALA A 62 2.64 -1.69 -9.15
CA ALA A 62 1.21 -1.40 -9.16
C ALA A 62 0.53 -1.74 -7.82
N LEU A 63 0.78 -2.93 -7.29
CA LEU A 63 0.25 -3.36 -5.99
C LEU A 63 0.89 -2.61 -4.83
N GLY A 64 2.16 -2.22 -4.93
CA GLY A 64 2.83 -1.35 -3.96
C GLY A 64 2.19 0.03 -3.87
N ILE A 65 1.89 0.65 -5.02
CA ILE A 65 1.17 1.94 -5.09
C ILE A 65 -0.25 1.79 -4.54
N ALA A 66 -0.97 0.73 -4.90
CA ALA A 66 -2.30 0.46 -4.37
C ALA A 66 -2.28 0.29 -2.84
N GLY A 67 -1.30 -0.47 -2.32
CA GLY A 67 -1.08 -0.64 -0.88
C GLY A 67 -0.74 0.68 -0.18
N PHE A 68 0.11 1.51 -0.78
CA PHE A 68 0.44 2.83 -0.27
C PHE A 68 -0.79 3.76 -0.22
N MET A 69 -1.60 3.81 -1.29
CA MET A 69 -2.85 4.59 -1.31
C MET A 69 -3.83 4.12 -0.24
N PHE A 70 -3.97 2.80 -0.07
CA PHE A 70 -4.79 2.24 1.01
C PHE A 70 -4.29 2.66 2.39
N GLY A 71 -2.97 2.64 2.60
CA GLY A 71 -2.34 3.14 3.83
C GLY A 71 -2.60 4.63 4.08
N LEU A 72 -2.56 5.47 3.04
CA LEU A 72 -2.87 6.89 3.13
C LEU A 72 -4.34 7.14 3.51
N ILE A 73 -5.27 6.38 2.93
CA ILE A 73 -6.69 6.46 3.29
C ILE A 73 -6.87 6.13 4.77
N TRP A 74 -6.24 5.05 5.25
CA TRP A 74 -6.29 4.70 6.67
C TRP A 74 -5.65 5.74 7.58
N MET A 75 -4.59 6.41 7.13
CA MET A 75 -3.98 7.52 7.85
C MET A 75 -4.97 8.69 8.04
N LEU A 76 -5.77 9.00 7.02
CA LEU A 76 -6.87 9.97 7.13
C LEU A 76 -7.97 9.48 8.08
N VAL A 77 -8.31 8.19 8.04
CA VAL A 77 -9.31 7.59 8.95
C VAL A 77 -8.86 7.69 10.40
N PHE A 78 -7.61 7.34 10.73
CA PHE A 78 -7.09 7.48 12.09
C PHE A 78 -7.08 8.92 12.57
N ARG A 79 -6.75 9.86 11.67
CA ARG A 79 -6.84 11.28 11.97
C ARG A 79 -8.28 11.70 12.30
N ALA A 80 -9.25 11.28 11.50
CA ALA A 80 -10.67 11.55 11.74
C ALA A 80 -11.16 10.92 13.05
N LEU A 81 -10.75 9.69 13.37
CA LEU A 81 -11.05 9.04 14.65
C LEU A 81 -10.46 9.82 15.84
N GLY A 82 -9.23 10.31 15.73
CA GLY A 82 -8.61 11.15 16.76
C GLY A 82 -9.29 12.52 16.94
N GLU A 83 -9.89 13.07 15.89
CA GLU A 83 -10.73 14.29 15.97
C GLU A 83 -12.11 13.99 16.57
N ALA A 84 -12.73 12.85 16.23
CA ALA A 84 -14.01 12.43 16.76
C ALA A 84 -13.94 12.02 18.25
N ALA A 85 -12.86 11.36 18.67
CA ALA A 85 -12.64 10.99 20.08
C ALA A 85 -12.36 12.19 21.00
N ARG A 86 -12.18 13.39 20.43
CA ARG A 86 -12.07 14.66 21.18
C ARG A 86 -13.41 15.38 21.37
N ARG A 87 -14.50 14.89 20.78
CA ARG A 87 -15.88 15.29 21.11
C ARG A 87 -16.42 14.44 22.24
#